data_AF-A0A7C2C659-F1
#
_entry.id   AF-A0A7C2C659-F1
#
_cell.length_a   1.000
_cell.length_b   1.000
_cell.length_c   1.000
_cell.angle_alpha   90.00
_cell.angle_beta   90.00
_cell.angle_gamma   90.00
#
_symmetry.space_group_name_H-M   'P 1'
#
loop_
_entity.id
_entity.type
_entity.pdbx_description
1 polymer ?
#
loop_
_entity_poly.entity_id
_entity_poly.type
_entity_poly.pdbx_seq_one_letter_code
_entity_poly.pdbx_strand_id
1 'polypeptide(L)' 'MTEPLPDPNFQVEELLALLKATFPGRIRPEDEADLRARLQAGAERAAELRRYPLNFTDEPDVVFRALPDGG' A
#
# COMPACT_ATOMS: atom_id res chain seq x y z
N MET A 1 7.27 17.68 -13.97
CA MET A 1 5.84 17.97 -13.77
C MET A 1 5.32 16.85 -12.89
N THR A 2 5.04 17.12 -11.62
CA THR A 2 4.52 16.11 -10.69
C THR A 2 3.03 15.98 -10.99
N GLU A 3 2.59 14.82 -11.47
CA GLU A 3 1.17 14.54 -11.64
C GLU A 3 0.45 14.73 -10.30
N PRO A 4 -0.78 15.27 -10.28
CA PRO A 4 -1.54 15.39 -9.05
C PRO A 4 -1.70 14.00 -8.43
N LEU A 5 -1.42 13.91 -7.13
CA LEU A 5 -1.62 12.66 -6.41
C LEU A 5 -3.10 12.27 -6.53
N PRO A 6 -3.40 11.04 -6.96
CA PRO A 6 -4.79 10.61 -7.16
C PRO A 6 -5.56 10.71 -5.84
N ASP A 7 -6.85 11.05 -5.93
CA ASP A 7 -7.70 11.18 -4.75
C ASP A 7 -7.64 9.90 -3.90
N PRO A 8 -7.44 9.99 -2.58
CA PRO A 8 -7.32 8.81 -1.72
C PRO A 8 -8.54 7.89 -1.79
N ASN A 9 -9.75 8.45 -1.91
CA ASN A 9 -10.98 7.64 -2.01
C ASN A 9 -11.06 6.94 -3.36
N PHE A 10 -10.62 7.60 -4.44
CA PHE A 10 -10.56 6.99 -5.77
C PHE A 10 -9.59 5.79 -5.78
N GLN A 11 -8.40 5.95 -5.17
CA GLN A 11 -7.43 4.85 -5.03
C GLN A 11 -7.99 3.66 -4.23
N VAL A 12 -8.79 3.90 -3.19
CA VAL A 12 -9.38 2.82 -2.38
C VAL A 12 -10.39 2.01 -3.18
N GLU A 13 -11.29 2.64 -3.93
CA GLU A 13 -12.26 1.91 -4.73
C GLU A 13 -11.60 1.17 -5.91
N GLU A 14 -10.57 1.73 -6.53
CA GLU A 14 -9.79 1.02 -7.56
C GLU A 14 -9.07 -0.21 -7.00
N LEU A 15 -8.43 -0.09 -5.83
CA LEU A 15 -7.77 -1.21 -5.16
C LEU A 15 -8.78 -2.27 -4.74
N LEU A 16 -9.93 -1.87 -4.21
CA LEU A 16 -10.99 -2.81 -3.84
C LEU A 16 -11.54 -3.55 -5.07
N ALA A 17 -11.78 -2.86 -6.17
CA ALA A 17 -12.20 -3.46 -7.43
C ALA A 17 -11.16 -4.44 -7.96
N LEU A 18 -9.88 -4.08 -7.94
CA LEU A 18 -8.77 -4.94 -8.36
C LEU A 18 -8.67 -6.19 -7.49
N LEU A 19 -8.78 -6.06 -6.17
CA LEU A 19 -8.75 -7.19 -5.24
C LEU A 19 -9.92 -8.14 -5.48
N LYS A 20 -11.13 -7.61 -5.69
CA LYS A 20 -12.33 -8.41 -6.00
C LYS A 20 -12.23 -9.13 -7.35
N ALA A 21 -11.63 -8.50 -8.35
CA ALA A 21 -11.39 -9.11 -9.65
C ALA A 21 -10.30 -10.19 -9.60
N THR A 22 -9.24 -9.95 -8.83
CA THR A 22 -8.09 -10.88 -8.70
C THR A 22 -8.44 -12.10 -7.84
N PHE A 23 -9.28 -11.91 -6.82
CA PHE A 23 -9.66 -12.96 -5.86
C PHE A 23 -11.19 -13.11 -5.79
N PRO A 24 -11.83 -13.64 -6.85
CA PRO A 24 -13.28 -13.78 -6.89
C PRO A 24 -13.77 -14.72 -5.78
N GLY A 25 -14.83 -14.31 -5.06
CA GLY A 25 -15.44 -15.09 -3.98
C GLY A 25 -14.63 -15.19 -2.68
N ARG A 26 -13.43 -14.61 -2.62
CA ARG A 26 -12.61 -14.54 -1.39
C ARG A 26 -13.01 -13.41 -0.46
N ILE A 27 -13.48 -12.30 -1.00
CA ILE A 27 -13.96 -11.15 -0.23
C ILE A 27 -15.47 -11.28 -0.12
N ARG A 28 -15.95 -11.53 1.10
CA ARG A 28 -17.39 -11.62 1.35
C ARG A 28 -17.97 -10.22 1.51
N PRO A 29 -19.27 -10.03 1.22
CA PRO A 29 -19.93 -8.73 1.39
C PRO A 29 -19.81 -8.17 2.80
N GLU A 30 -19.85 -9.02 3.83
CA GLU A 30 -19.70 -8.61 5.23
C GLU A 30 -18.28 -8.08 5.57
N ASP A 31 -17.26 -8.56 4.87
CA ASP A 31 -15.86 -8.17 5.07
C ASP A 31 -15.46 -6.95 4.23
N GLU A 32 -16.26 -6.59 3.22
CA GLU A 32 -15.94 -5.50 2.28
C GLU A 32 -15.82 -4.15 2.99
N ALA A 33 -16.69 -3.88 3.98
CA ALA A 33 -16.65 -2.63 4.74
C ALA A 33 -15.37 -2.51 5.59
N ASP A 34 -14.95 -3.59 6.27
CA ASP A 34 -13.70 -3.62 7.02
C ASP A 34 -12.48 -3.49 6.09
N LEU A 35 -12.50 -4.21 4.96
CA LEU A 35 -11.45 -4.14 3.96
C LEU A 35 -11.31 -2.73 3.38
N ARG A 36 -12.43 -2.08 3.04
CA ARG A 36 -12.45 -0.67 2.58
C ARG A 36 -11.85 0.27 3.63
N ALA A 37 -12.22 0.11 4.90
CA ALA A 37 -11.66 0.93 5.99
C ALA A 37 -10.14 0.73 6.15
N ARG A 38 -9.65 -0.50 6.02
CA ARG A 38 -8.21 -0.81 6.05
C ARG A 38 -7.45 -0.22 4.87
N LEU A 39 -8.02 -0.31 3.67
CA LEU A 39 -7.45 0.31 2.47
C LEU A 39 -7.38 1.83 2.62
N GLN A 40 -8.42 2.46 3.16
CA GLN A 40 -8.45 3.90 3.45
C GLN A 40 -7.34 4.31 4.42
N ALA A 41 -7.20 3.62 5.56
CA ALA A 41 -6.14 3.89 6.51
C ALA A 41 -4.73 3.72 5.89
N GLY A 42 -4.57 2.72 5.01
CA GLY A 42 -3.34 2.52 4.24
C GLY A 42 -3.05 3.66 3.27
N ALA A 43 -4.07 4.12 2.54
CA ALA A 43 -3.96 5.22 1.58
C ALA A 43 -3.60 6.55 2.27
N GLU A 44 -4.21 6.84 3.42
CA GLU A 44 -3.89 8.00 4.25
C GLU A 44 -2.46 7.98 4.75
N ARG A 45 -2.01 6.83 5.28
CA ARG A 45 -0.63 6.65 5.72
C ARG A 45 0.37 6.76 4.57
N ALA A 46 0.06 6.22 3.41
CA ALA A 46 0.89 6.37 2.22
C ALA A 46 0.95 7.83 1.73
N ALA A 47 -0.17 8.57 1.81
CA ALA A 47 -0.19 10.00 1.50
C ALA A 47 0.64 10.83 2.48
N GLU A 48 0.61 10.47 3.77
CA GLU A 48 1.49 11.06 4.79
C GLU A 48 2.97 10.78 4.48
N LEU A 49 3.33 9.52 4.18
CA LEU A 49 4.71 9.13 3.85
C LEU A 49 5.24 9.85 2.60
N ARG A 50 4.40 10.11 1.58
CA ARG A 50 4.80 10.87 0.38
C ARG A 50 5.23 12.31 0.67
N ARG A 51 4.92 12.86 1.86
CA ARG A 51 5.43 14.17 2.30
C ARG A 51 6.91 14.14 2.66
N TYR A 52 7.47 12.95 2.85
CA TYR A 52 8.88 12.73 3.17
C TYR A 52 9.58 12.20 1.92
N PRO A 53 10.12 13.07 1.05
CA PRO A 53 10.83 12.63 -0.13
C PRO A 53 12.09 11.86 0.26
N LEU A 54 12.25 10.67 -0.32
CA LEU A 54 13.46 9.88 -0.17
C LEU A 54 14.60 10.56 -0.92
N ASN A 55 15.75 10.65 -0.27
CA ASN A 55 17.03 11.05 -0.82
C ASN A 55 17.80 9.81 -1.25
N PHE A 56 18.79 9.99 -2.12
CA PHE A 56 19.69 8.92 -2.56
C PHE A 56 20.45 8.24 -1.41
N THR A 57 20.54 8.89 -0.25
CA THR A 57 21.19 8.37 0.97
C THR A 57 20.22 7.66 1.92
N ASP A 58 18.91 7.69 1.64
CA ASP A 58 17.93 6.95 2.42
C ASP A 58 18.00 5.47 2.02
N GLU A 59 18.86 4.73 2.70
CA GLU A 59 18.98 3.29 2.53
C GLU A 59 17.79 2.58 3.20
N PRO A 60 17.28 1.48 2.62
CA PRO A 60 16.27 0.68 3.30
C PRO A 60 16.85 0.10 4.60
N ASP A 61 16.11 0.17 5.70
CA ASP A 61 16.55 -0.33 7.02
C ASP A 61 17.03 -1.79 7.00
N VAL A 62 16.57 -2.58 6.01
CA VAL A 62 16.97 -3.96 5.79
C VAL A 62 17.61 -4.09 4.40
N VAL A 63 18.77 -3.47 4.19
CA VAL A 63 19.69 -3.93 3.13
C VAL A 63 20.10 -5.36 3.50
N PHE A 64 19.65 -6.33 2.72
CA PHE A 64 19.90 -7.77 2.85
C PHE A 64 21.22 -8.08 3.57
N ARG A 65 21.17 -8.34 4.89
CA ARG A 65 22.25 -9.08 5.54
C ARG A 65 22.14 -10.49 4.98
N ALA A 66 23.04 -10.83 4.06
CA ALA A 66 23.35 -12.23 3.81
C ALA A 66 23.56 -12.86 5.19
N LEU A 67 22.68 -13.79 5.56
CA LEU A 67 22.90 -14.64 6.72
C LEU A 67 24.33 -15.18 6.58
N PRO A 68 25.20 -15.03 7.60
CA PRO A 68 26.51 -15.66 7.52
C PRO A 68 26.25 -17.15 7.29
N ASP A 69 26.77 -17.69 6.19
CA ASP A 69 26.79 -19.13 5.97
C ASP A 69 27.41 -19.75 7.23
N GLY A 70 26.64 -20.60 7.91
CA GLY A 70 27.02 -21.17 9.19
C GLY A 70 28.40 -21.84 9.10
N GLY A 71 29.32 -21.42 9.96
CA GLY A 71 30.58 -22.10 10.25
C GLY A 71 30.42 -23.15 11.34
#